data_AF-A0A7S1VLV5-F1
#
_entry.id   AF-A0A7S1VLV5-F1
#
_cell.length_a   1.000
_cell.length_b   1.000
_cell.length_c   1.000
_cell.angle_alpha   90.00
_cell.angle_beta   90.00
_cell.angle_gamma   90.00
#
_symmetry.space_group_name_H-M   'P 1'
#
loop_
_entity.id
_entity.type
_entity.pdbx_description
1 polymer ?
#
loop_
_entity_poly.entity_id
_entity_poly.type
_entity_poly.pdbx_seq_one_letter_code
_entity_poly.pdbx_strand_id
1 'polypeptide(L)'
;RTQSTGNWPSWFGKSWKDGAYYRTDHKCFAVEPNATSWCEWYKNSEGAVLSNYNVKACMLTNVEASDVLFGAAEDARSYSLVPGFGGQEIDQGSTAVAFAQFGSGTVSFFGDVNHETDTLRIMSAIARGI
;
A
#
# COMPACT_ATOMS: atom_id res chain seq x y z
N ARG A 1 11.28 13.82 25.28
CA ARG A 1 9.85 13.43 25.34
C ARG A 1 9.67 12.23 24.42
N THR A 2 9.69 11.01 24.95
CA THR A 2 9.21 9.82 24.24
C THR A 2 7.70 9.95 24.15
N GLN A 3 7.19 10.64 23.14
CA GLN A 3 5.80 10.44 22.74
C GLN A 3 5.72 8.96 22.38
N SER A 4 4.97 8.17 23.14
CA SER A 4 4.54 6.86 22.66
C SER A 4 3.69 7.15 21.44
N THR A 5 4.30 7.14 20.26
CA THR A 5 3.54 7.11 19.01
C THR A 5 2.65 5.88 19.15
N GLY A 6 1.34 6.09 19.15
CA GLY A 6 0.40 5.00 19.27
C GLY A 6 0.70 3.97 18.18
N ASN A 7 0.69 2.68 18.52
CA ASN A 7 0.76 1.60 17.54
C ASN A 7 -0.62 1.50 16.86
N TRP A 8 -0.95 2.48 16.03
CA TRP A 8 -2.28 2.62 15.44
C TRP A 8 -2.76 1.34 14.72
N PRO A 9 -1.92 0.53 14.05
CA PRO A 9 -2.38 -0.72 13.44
C PRO A 9 -2.98 -1.68 14.47
N SER A 10 -2.42 -1.72 15.69
CA SER A 10 -2.92 -2.60 16.75
C SER A 10 -4.31 -2.21 17.26
N TRP A 11 -4.73 -0.95 17.10
CA TRP A 11 -6.11 -0.54 17.41
C TRP A 11 -7.12 -1.18 16.46
N PHE A 12 -6.66 -1.61 15.28
CA PHE A 12 -7.44 -2.33 14.27
C PHE A 12 -7.09 -3.83 14.19
N GLY A 13 -6.36 -4.36 15.18
CA GLY A 13 -5.94 -5.75 15.20
C GLY A 13 -4.92 -6.12 14.11
N LYS A 14 -4.18 -5.14 13.58
CA LYS A 14 -3.21 -5.33 12.50
C LYS A 14 -1.78 -5.41 13.01
N SER A 15 -0.99 -6.25 12.35
CA SER A 15 0.43 -6.49 12.63
C SER A 15 1.37 -5.52 11.89
N TRP A 16 0.81 -4.60 11.10
CA TRP A 16 1.53 -3.67 10.24
C TRP A 16 2.57 -2.86 11.00
N LYS A 17 3.71 -2.60 10.35
CA LYS A 17 4.83 -1.84 10.90
C LYS A 17 5.28 -0.76 9.93
N ASP A 18 5.84 0.32 10.47
CA ASP A 18 6.50 1.34 9.66
C ASP A 18 7.66 0.70 8.89
N GLY A 19 7.71 0.99 7.59
CA GLY A 19 8.75 0.55 6.68
C GLY A 19 9.66 1.69 6.25
N ALA A 20 10.37 1.45 5.15
CA ALA A 20 11.23 2.44 4.53
C ALA A 20 10.43 3.51 3.76
N TYR A 21 11.15 4.49 3.20
CA TYR A 21 10.58 5.58 2.43
C TYR A 21 11.31 5.73 1.10
N TYR A 22 10.59 5.61 -0.01
CA TYR A 22 11.14 5.77 -1.36
C TYR A 22 10.04 5.99 -2.39
N ARG A 23 10.45 6.36 -3.61
CA ARG A 23 9.60 6.22 -4.80
C ARG A 23 9.94 4.93 -5.52
N THR A 24 8.94 4.16 -5.94
CA THR A 24 9.12 2.96 -6.77
C THR A 24 7.85 2.62 -7.53
N ASP A 25 7.90 1.56 -8.34
CA ASP A 25 6.73 0.94 -8.94
C ASP A 25 6.13 -0.09 -7.97
N HIS A 26 4.82 0.04 -7.77
CA HIS A 26 4.02 -0.91 -7.03
C HIS A 26 3.08 -1.65 -7.97
N LYS A 27 2.92 -2.95 -7.74
CA LYS A 27 1.93 -3.77 -8.43
C LYS A 27 0.64 -3.85 -7.61
N CYS A 28 -0.48 -3.96 -8.31
CA CYS A 28 -1.77 -4.20 -7.68
C CYS A 28 -1.95 -5.71 -7.41
N PHE A 29 -2.11 -6.10 -6.15
CA PHE A 29 -2.29 -7.51 -5.76
C PHE A 29 -3.76 -7.96 -5.88
N ALA A 30 -4.70 -7.05 -6.14
CA ALA A 30 -6.11 -7.37 -6.35
C ALA A 30 -6.40 -8.12 -7.67
N VAL A 31 -5.44 -8.16 -8.59
CA VAL A 31 -5.62 -8.75 -9.94
C VAL A 31 -4.90 -10.08 -10.14
N GLU A 32 -4.18 -10.58 -9.14
CA GLU A 32 -3.44 -11.84 -9.28
C GLU A 32 -4.38 -13.07 -9.33
N PRO A 33 -4.02 -14.13 -10.08
CA PRO A 33 -4.85 -15.35 -10.18
C PRO A 33 -5.14 -16.01 -8.83
N ASN A 34 -4.23 -15.86 -7.87
CA ASN A 34 -4.35 -16.34 -6.50
C ASN A 34 -4.50 -15.17 -5.52
N ALA A 35 -5.12 -14.07 -5.93
CA ALA A 35 -5.40 -12.95 -5.03
C ALA A 35 -6.15 -13.49 -3.81
N THR A 36 -5.44 -13.63 -2.70
CA THR A 36 -5.97 -14.06 -1.40
C THR A 36 -6.67 -12.92 -0.67
N SER A 37 -6.59 -11.71 -1.24
CA SER A 37 -7.06 -10.50 -0.62
C SER A 37 -8.55 -10.32 -0.83
N TRP A 38 -9.15 -9.67 0.14
CA TRP A 38 -10.52 -9.13 0.13
C TRP A 38 -10.80 -8.16 -1.05
N CYS A 39 -9.88 -8.04 -2.00
CA CYS A 39 -9.83 -7.05 -3.06
C CYS A 39 -10.53 -7.48 -4.35
N GLU A 40 -11.22 -8.63 -4.40
CA GLU A 40 -12.04 -8.98 -5.56
C GLU A 40 -13.10 -7.89 -5.82
N TRP A 41 -13.73 -7.36 -4.76
CA TRP A 41 -14.62 -6.20 -4.89
C TRP A 41 -13.88 -4.98 -5.46
N TYR A 42 -12.67 -4.68 -4.97
CA TYR A 42 -11.89 -3.53 -5.41
C TYR A 42 -11.60 -3.62 -6.91
N LYS A 43 -11.21 -4.80 -7.40
CA LYS A 43 -11.00 -5.04 -8.84
C LYS A 43 -12.22 -4.69 -9.70
N ASN A 44 -13.42 -4.92 -9.17
CA ASN A 44 -14.68 -4.66 -9.85
C ASN A 44 -15.26 -3.27 -9.58
N SER A 45 -14.59 -2.46 -8.76
CA SER A 45 -15.08 -1.13 -8.38
C SER A 45 -14.87 -0.12 -9.49
N GLU A 46 -15.86 0.75 -9.70
CA GLU A 46 -15.76 1.85 -10.66
C GLU A 46 -14.57 2.76 -10.30
N GLY A 47 -13.65 2.96 -11.26
CA GLY A 47 -12.47 3.80 -11.07
C GLY A 47 -11.32 3.14 -10.32
N ALA A 48 -11.37 1.83 -10.08
CA ALA A 48 -10.26 1.07 -9.51
C ALA A 48 -8.99 1.18 -10.37
N VAL A 49 -7.85 1.35 -9.70
CA VAL A 49 -6.54 1.34 -10.36
C VAL A 49 -6.03 -0.09 -10.31
N LEU A 50 -5.82 -0.70 -11.48
CA LEU A 50 -5.41 -2.11 -11.61
C LEU A 50 -4.03 -2.26 -12.25
N SER A 51 -3.47 -1.15 -12.73
CA SER A 51 -2.14 -1.09 -13.34
C SER A 51 -1.05 -0.86 -12.30
N ASN A 52 0.19 -0.77 -12.79
CA ASN A 52 1.31 -0.28 -11.99
C ASN A 52 1.00 1.11 -11.42
N TYR A 53 1.39 1.29 -10.16
CA TYR A 53 1.20 2.49 -9.37
C TYR A 53 2.59 2.99 -8.94
N ASN A 54 3.04 4.10 -9.51
CA ASN A 54 4.35 4.69 -9.17
C ASN A 54 4.15 5.87 -8.22
N VAL A 55 4.67 5.76 -7.00
CA VAL A 55 4.47 6.81 -6.00
C VAL A 55 5.66 6.92 -5.06
N LYS A 56 5.85 8.10 -4.49
CA LYS A 56 6.76 8.29 -3.35
C LYS A 56 5.98 8.03 -2.07
N ALA A 57 6.31 6.97 -1.35
CA ALA A 57 5.51 6.51 -0.21
C ALA A 57 6.34 6.22 1.04
N CYS A 58 5.74 6.47 2.20
CA CYS A 58 6.07 5.81 3.45
C CYS A 58 5.50 4.40 3.39
N MET A 59 6.35 3.39 3.45
CA MET A 59 5.93 2.00 3.27
C MET A 59 5.48 1.42 4.60
N LEU A 60 4.62 0.41 4.52
CA LEU A 60 4.42 -0.55 5.60
C LEU A 60 5.24 -1.81 5.34
N THR A 61 5.61 -2.50 6.41
CA THR A 61 6.15 -3.86 6.42
C THR A 61 5.31 -4.73 7.34
N ASN A 62 5.54 -6.06 7.29
CA ASN A 62 4.78 -7.03 8.08
C ASN A 62 3.26 -6.89 7.86
N VAL A 63 2.86 -6.67 6.60
CA VAL A 63 1.48 -6.65 6.15
C VAL A 63 1.13 -8.04 5.68
N GLU A 64 0.06 -8.63 6.22
CA GLU A 64 -0.45 -9.93 5.76
C GLU A 64 -0.76 -9.86 4.27
N ALA A 65 -0.49 -10.92 3.51
CA ALA A 65 -0.69 -10.92 2.06
C ALA A 65 -2.14 -10.56 1.64
N SER A 66 -3.12 -10.95 2.46
CA SER A 66 -4.54 -10.61 2.25
C SER A 66 -4.86 -9.12 2.41
N ASP A 67 -3.99 -8.37 3.08
CA ASP A 67 -4.14 -6.95 3.39
C ASP A 67 -3.34 -6.06 2.43
N VAL A 68 -2.49 -6.64 1.56
CA VAL A 68 -1.70 -5.89 0.58
C VAL A 68 -2.56 -5.57 -0.64
N LEU A 69 -2.78 -4.27 -0.91
CA LEU A 69 -3.45 -3.83 -2.13
C LEU A 69 -2.42 -3.39 -3.19
N PHE A 70 -1.47 -2.52 -2.80
CA PHE A 70 -0.33 -2.15 -3.63
C PHE A 70 0.98 -2.34 -2.88
N GLY A 71 1.76 -3.32 -3.31
CA GLY A 71 3.09 -3.63 -2.80
C GLY A 71 4.17 -3.45 -3.86
N ALA A 72 5.43 -3.42 -3.44
CA ALA A 72 6.56 -3.37 -4.37
C ALA A 72 6.46 -4.46 -5.45
N ALA A 73 6.70 -4.08 -6.71
CA ALA A 73 6.78 -5.02 -7.82
C ALA A 73 8.00 -5.96 -7.68
N GLU A 74 8.05 -7.04 -8.47
CA GLU A 74 9.00 -8.13 -8.26
C GLU A 74 10.46 -7.71 -8.21
N ASP A 75 10.93 -6.79 -9.00
CA ASP A 75 12.33 -6.36 -9.08
C ASP A 75 12.43 -4.86 -8.80
N ALA A 76 11.51 -4.36 -7.97
CA ALA A 76 11.33 -2.95 -7.70
C ALA A 76 12.62 -2.31 -7.20
N ARG A 77 12.92 -1.14 -7.79
CA ARG A 77 14.06 -0.32 -7.40
C ARG A 77 13.63 1.08 -7.02
N SER A 78 14.39 1.71 -6.14
CA SER A 78 14.13 3.09 -5.73
C SER A 78 14.38 4.06 -6.89
N TYR A 79 13.53 5.08 -7.00
CA TYR A 79 13.72 6.22 -7.90
C TYR A 79 14.11 7.45 -7.08
N SER A 80 15.32 7.99 -7.32
CA SER A 80 15.80 9.22 -6.68
C SER A 80 16.75 9.98 -7.60
N LEU A 81 16.64 11.30 -7.59
CA LEU A 81 17.58 12.20 -8.26
C LEU A 81 18.82 12.49 -7.40
N VAL A 82 18.78 12.12 -6.12
CA VAL A 82 19.93 12.29 -5.22
C VAL A 82 20.95 11.21 -5.53
N PRO A 83 22.21 11.55 -5.87
CA PRO A 83 23.24 10.56 -6.19
C PRO A 83 23.38 9.51 -5.09
N GLY A 84 23.35 8.23 -5.48
CA GLY A 84 23.47 7.09 -4.56
C GLY A 84 22.17 6.63 -3.87
N PHE A 85 21.05 7.34 -4.06
CA PHE A 85 19.75 6.97 -3.45
C PHE A 85 18.76 6.35 -4.44
N GLY A 86 19.10 6.31 -5.74
CA GLY A 86 18.33 5.63 -6.77
C GLY A 86 18.91 4.26 -7.12
N GLY A 87 18.08 3.38 -7.66
CA GLY A 87 18.46 2.04 -8.12
C GLY A 87 18.67 1.03 -7.00
N GLN A 88 18.32 1.37 -5.75
CA GLN A 88 18.42 0.45 -4.61
C GLN A 88 17.28 -0.57 -4.69
N GLU A 89 17.60 -1.84 -4.44
CA GLU A 89 16.60 -2.90 -4.37
C GLU A 89 15.64 -2.65 -3.22
N ILE A 90 14.37 -2.96 -3.47
CA ILE A 90 13.30 -2.78 -2.50
C ILE A 90 12.83 -4.15 -2.03
N ASP A 91 12.61 -4.27 -0.72
CA ASP A 91 12.06 -5.47 -0.12
C ASP A 91 10.65 -5.74 -0.64
N GLN A 92 10.41 -6.95 -1.16
CA GLN A 92 9.13 -7.39 -1.70
C GLN A 92 8.01 -7.40 -0.65
N GLY A 93 8.35 -7.40 0.65
CA GLY A 93 7.41 -7.23 1.76
C GLY A 93 6.93 -5.79 2.00
N SER A 94 7.35 -4.83 1.18
CA SER A 94 7.02 -3.42 1.37
C SER A 94 5.73 -3.01 0.67
N THR A 95 4.82 -2.41 1.43
CA THR A 95 3.45 -2.06 0.98
C THR A 95 3.21 -0.56 1.00
N ALA A 96 2.81 0.01 -0.15
CA ALA A 96 2.45 1.43 -0.25
C ALA A 96 0.96 1.65 0.09
N VAL A 97 0.11 0.66 -0.20
CA VAL A 97 -1.31 0.69 0.14
C VAL A 97 -1.71 -0.63 0.77
N ALA A 98 -2.11 -0.57 2.03
CA ALA A 98 -2.71 -1.69 2.74
C ALA A 98 -4.21 -1.45 2.90
N PHE A 99 -5.01 -2.50 2.74
CA PHE A 99 -6.45 -2.45 2.83
C PHE A 99 -6.98 -3.73 3.45
N ALA A 100 -7.73 -3.61 4.54
CA ALA A 100 -8.17 -4.79 5.26
C ALA A 100 -9.50 -4.60 5.97
N GLN A 101 -10.18 -5.71 6.24
CA GLN A 101 -11.41 -5.72 7.02
C GLN A 101 -11.11 -5.43 8.51
N PHE A 102 -11.99 -4.66 9.14
CA PHE A 102 -12.06 -4.49 10.59
C PHE A 102 -13.51 -4.32 11.04
N GLY A 103 -14.02 -5.26 11.83
CA GLY A 103 -15.44 -5.30 12.20
C GLY A 103 -16.33 -5.43 10.97
N SER A 104 -17.35 -4.55 10.86
CA SER A 104 -18.23 -4.46 9.67
C SER A 104 -17.71 -3.51 8.59
N GLY A 105 -16.53 -2.91 8.78
CA GLY A 105 -15.95 -1.94 7.87
C GLY A 105 -14.54 -2.32 7.47
N THR A 106 -13.77 -1.31 7.09
CA THR A 106 -12.41 -1.48 6.59
C THR A 106 -11.46 -0.47 7.22
N VAL A 107 -10.18 -0.82 7.24
CA VAL A 107 -9.07 0.05 7.55
C VAL A 107 -8.13 0.08 6.35
N SER A 108 -7.70 1.27 5.96
CA SER A 108 -6.77 1.48 4.85
C SER A 108 -5.62 2.37 5.26
N PHE A 109 -4.47 2.11 4.69
CA PHE A 109 -3.27 2.95 4.76
C PHE A 109 -2.87 3.36 3.36
N PHE A 110 -2.49 4.63 3.21
CA PHE A 110 -1.95 5.19 1.97
C PHE A 110 -0.62 5.85 2.30
N GLY A 111 0.47 5.28 1.81
CA GLY A 111 1.82 5.76 2.07
C GLY A 111 2.22 7.00 1.27
N ASP A 112 1.49 7.32 0.20
CA ASP A 112 1.77 8.43 -0.70
C ASP A 112 1.92 9.76 0.05
N VAL A 113 3.03 10.45 -0.19
CA VAL A 113 3.31 11.76 0.40
C VAL A 113 3.13 12.93 -0.57
N ASN A 114 2.85 12.67 -1.85
CA ASN A 114 2.75 13.66 -2.92
C ASN A 114 1.33 13.84 -3.48
N HIS A 115 0.35 13.07 -3.00
CA HIS A 115 -1.05 13.17 -3.45
C HIS A 115 -1.17 12.93 -4.96
N GLU A 116 -0.54 11.85 -5.43
CA GLU A 116 -0.61 11.40 -6.82
C GLU A 116 -2.06 11.10 -7.21
N THR A 117 -2.40 11.35 -8.47
CA THR A 117 -3.79 11.20 -8.96
C THR A 117 -4.31 9.77 -8.79
N ASP A 118 -3.45 8.77 -8.95
CA ASP A 118 -3.87 7.38 -8.76
C ASP A 118 -4.17 7.06 -7.29
N THR A 119 -3.46 7.67 -6.33
CA THR A 119 -3.80 7.57 -4.90
C THR A 119 -5.22 8.05 -4.65
N LEU A 120 -5.59 9.20 -5.22
CA LEU A 120 -6.94 9.75 -5.08
C LEU A 120 -8.02 8.83 -5.66
N ARG A 121 -7.73 8.18 -6.79
CA ARG A 121 -8.64 7.21 -7.41
C ARG A 121 -8.78 5.97 -6.54
N ILE A 122 -7.68 5.43 -6.02
CA ILE A 122 -7.70 4.28 -5.09
C ILE A 122 -8.51 4.63 -3.84
N MET A 123 -8.24 5.78 -3.22
CA MET A 123 -8.98 6.27 -2.05
C MET A 123 -10.46 6.42 -2.36
N SER A 124 -10.81 7.02 -3.49
CA SER A 124 -12.20 7.23 -3.90
C SER A 124 -12.94 5.93 -4.16
N ALA A 125 -12.28 4.94 -4.78
CA ALA A 125 -12.84 3.61 -4.97
C ALA A 125 -13.12 2.97 -3.60
N ILE A 126 -12.14 2.94 -2.69
CA ILE A 126 -12.29 2.37 -1.34
C ILE A 126 -13.39 3.08 -0.53
N ALA A 127 -13.45 4.41 -0.59
CA ALA A 127 -14.40 5.22 0.18
C ALA A 127 -15.86 5.02 -0.27
N ARG A 128 -16.12 4.59 -1.51
CA ARG A 128 -17.47 4.23 -1.96
C ARG A 128 -18.00 2.96 -1.27
N GLY A 129 -17.11 2.17 -0.67
CA GLY A 129 -17.45 1.02 0.16
C GLY A 129 -17.77 -0.24 -0.61
N ILE A 130 -17.69 -1.37 0.11
CA ILE A 130 -18.07 -2.71 -0.35
C ILE A 130 -19.59 -2.80 -0.52
#